data_AF-A0A1Z5HBN8-F1
#
_entry.id   AF-A0A1Z5HBN8-F1
#
_cell.length_a   1.000
_cell.length_b   1.000
_cell.length_c   1.000
_cell.angle_alpha   90.00
_cell.angle_beta   90.00
_cell.angle_gamma   90.00
#
_symmetry.space_group_name_H-M   'P 1'
#
loop_
_entity.id
_entity.type
_entity.pdbx_description
1 polymer ?
#
loop_
_entity_poly.entity_id
_entity_poly.type
_entity_poly.pdbx_seq_one_letter_code
_entity_poly.pdbx_strand_id
1 'polypeptide(L)'
;MKRNLKTGRVAKALLFSDDLELPYDKLIDYYRLRFQIEFNFRDAKQYWGLEDFMNIKETQVTNAANFSLFMVTFSKLLLPQIESLGQKSILDLKATFRARKYTRRIINSLSLNAEEFLINNPVFQAAELGKIHENVL
;
A
#
# COMPACT_ATOMS: atom_id res chain seq x y z
N MET A 1 -23.45 -19.42 8.06
CA MET A 1 -22.77 -20.65 8.53
C MET A 1 -21.49 -20.83 7.74
N LYS A 2 -20.32 -20.86 8.39
CA LYS A 2 -19.03 -21.07 7.70
C LYS A 2 -18.65 -22.54 7.84
N ARG A 3 -18.54 -23.27 6.73
CA ARG A 3 -18.18 -24.70 6.73
C ARG A 3 -16.78 -24.88 6.16
N ASN A 4 -15.93 -25.57 6.88
CA ASN A 4 -14.64 -26.01 6.36
C ASN A 4 -14.87 -27.23 5.47
N LEU A 5 -14.59 -27.10 4.17
CA LEU A 5 -14.84 -28.15 3.18
C LEU A 5 -13.96 -29.40 3.38
N LYS A 6 -12.77 -29.26 3.99
CA LYS A 6 -11.82 -30.36 4.22
C LYS A 6 -12.11 -31.12 5.51
N THR A 7 -12.44 -30.42 6.60
CA THR A 7 -12.61 -31.03 7.93
C THR A 7 -14.07 -31.23 8.32
N GLY A 8 -15.02 -30.76 7.51
CA GLY A 8 -16.45 -30.80 7.81
C GLY A 8 -16.90 -29.90 8.97
N ARG A 9 -15.97 -29.25 9.67
CA ARG A 9 -16.24 -28.38 10.83
C ARG A 9 -17.10 -27.20 10.42
N VAL A 10 -18.05 -26.88 11.29
CA VAL A 10 -18.99 -25.77 11.11
C VAL A 10 -18.74 -24.73 12.18
N ALA A 11 -18.63 -23.47 11.76
CA ALA A 11 -18.65 -22.31 12.65
C ALA A 11 -19.93 -21.49 12.41
N LYS A 12 -20.52 -21.02 13.51
CA LYS A 12 -21.58 -20.01 13.49
C LYS A 12 -20.95 -18.64 13.62
N ALA A 13 -21.39 -17.69 12.81
CA ALA A 13 -21.03 -16.27 12.94
C ALA A 13 -22.27 -15.55 13.48
N LEU A 14 -22.12 -14.85 14.61
CA LEU A 14 -23.13 -13.95 15.13
C LEU A 14 -22.77 -12.54 14.68
N LEU A 15 -23.69 -11.90 13.97
CA LEU A 15 -23.56 -10.52 13.49
C LEU A 15 -24.66 -9.70 14.15
N PHE A 16 -24.34 -8.48 14.55
CA PHE A 16 -25.27 -7.56 15.19
C PHE A 16 -25.29 -6.26 14.39
N SER A 17 -26.44 -5.60 14.37
CA SER A 17 -26.66 -4.30 13.75
C SER A 17 -27.50 -3.46 14.70
N ASP A 18 -27.23 -2.16 14.78
CA ASP A 18 -28.14 -1.17 15.38
C ASP A 18 -29.16 -0.64 14.36
N ASP A 19 -28.88 -0.78 13.07
CA ASP A 19 -29.83 -0.52 11.98
C ASP A 19 -30.90 -1.62 11.90
N LEU A 20 -32.14 -1.27 12.28
CA LEU A 20 -33.30 -2.15 12.30
C LEU A 20 -33.88 -2.45 10.90
N GLU A 21 -33.58 -1.59 9.93
CA GLU A 21 -34.09 -1.72 8.55
C GLU A 21 -33.08 -2.42 7.63
N LEU A 22 -31.88 -2.73 8.12
CA LEU A 22 -30.82 -3.36 7.34
C LEU A 22 -31.15 -4.84 7.04
N PRO A 23 -31.28 -5.23 5.75
CA PRO A 23 -31.47 -6.62 5.38
C PRO A 23 -30.27 -7.51 5.79
N TYR A 24 -30.55 -8.76 6.17
CA TYR A 24 -29.54 -9.69 6.69
C TYR A 24 -28.42 -10.01 5.70
N ASP A 25 -28.72 -10.02 4.40
CA ASP A 25 -27.77 -10.24 3.31
C ASP A 25 -26.78 -9.08 3.20
N LYS A 26 -27.26 -7.84 3.28
CA LYS A 26 -26.39 -6.65 3.33
C LYS A 26 -25.52 -6.63 4.58
N LEU A 27 -26.06 -7.01 5.74
CA LEU A 27 -25.29 -7.13 6.99
C LEU A 27 -24.10 -8.09 6.81
N ILE A 28 -24.34 -9.24 6.16
CA ILE A 28 -23.28 -10.20 5.86
C ILE A 28 -22.22 -9.58 4.94
N ASP A 29 -22.64 -8.86 3.89
CA ASP A 29 -21.71 -8.24 2.94
C ASP A 29 -20.89 -7.11 3.57
N TYR A 30 -21.48 -6.26 4.41
CA TYR A 30 -20.74 -5.24 5.15
C TYR A 30 -19.71 -5.84 6.11
N TYR A 31 -20.09 -6.88 6.86
CA TYR A 31 -19.15 -7.56 7.74
C TYR A 31 -18.02 -8.27 6.97
N ARG A 32 -18.29 -8.74 5.74
CA ARG A 32 -17.25 -9.27 4.86
C ARG A 32 -16.25 -8.18 4.46
N LEU A 33 -16.71 -6.97 4.17
CA LEU A 33 -15.85 -5.85 3.77
C LEU A 33 -14.96 -5.34 4.92
N ARG A 34 -15.31 -5.60 6.19
CA ARG A 34 -14.51 -5.16 7.35
C ARG A 34 -13.04 -5.57 7.26
N PHE A 35 -12.72 -6.70 6.64
CA PHE A 35 -11.33 -7.15 6.47
C PHE A 35 -10.46 -6.17 5.66
N GLN A 36 -11.08 -5.27 4.87
CA GLN A 36 -10.35 -4.30 4.06
C GLN A 36 -9.49 -3.36 4.93
N ILE A 37 -9.93 -3.03 6.15
CA ILE A 37 -9.16 -2.19 7.06
C ILE A 37 -7.83 -2.86 7.46
N GLU A 38 -7.80 -4.20 7.55
CA GLU A 38 -6.60 -4.94 7.90
C GLU A 38 -5.53 -4.84 6.82
N PHE A 39 -5.93 -4.67 5.54
CA PHE A 39 -4.96 -4.37 4.49
C PHE A 39 -4.33 -2.99 4.68
N ASN A 40 -5.09 -1.99 5.11
CA ASN A 40 -4.52 -0.67 5.40
C ASN A 40 -3.50 -0.74 6.55
N PHE A 41 -3.82 -1.46 7.63
CA PHE A 41 -2.88 -1.65 8.73
C PHE A 41 -1.64 -2.45 8.31
N ARG A 42 -1.83 -3.51 7.51
CA ARG A 42 -0.72 -4.29 6.94
C ARG A 42 0.19 -3.41 6.09
N ASP A 43 -0.36 -2.64 5.18
CA ASP A 43 0.40 -1.76 4.29
C ASP A 43 1.12 -0.66 5.09
N ALA A 44 0.48 -0.10 6.12
CA ALA A 44 1.07 0.92 6.97
C ALA A 44 2.28 0.36 7.75
N LYS A 45 2.15 -0.85 8.29
CA LYS A 45 3.26 -1.57 8.96
C LYS A 45 4.37 -1.87 7.97
N GLN A 46 4.05 -2.60 6.90
CA GLN A 46 5.02 -3.15 5.95
C GLN A 46 5.76 -2.07 5.15
N TYR A 47 5.09 -0.96 4.80
CA TYR A 47 5.65 0.02 3.88
C TYR A 47 5.94 1.38 4.49
N TRP A 48 5.25 1.78 5.56
CA TRP A 48 5.31 3.15 6.07
C TRP A 48 5.74 3.26 7.54
N GLY A 49 6.16 2.15 8.15
CA GLY A 49 6.84 2.16 9.45
C GLY A 49 5.91 2.29 10.65
N LEU A 50 4.64 1.89 10.53
CA LEU A 50 3.67 1.92 11.63
C LEU A 50 4.13 1.09 12.84
N GLU A 51 5.04 0.12 12.67
CA GLU A 51 5.61 -0.68 13.77
C GLU A 51 7.12 -0.49 13.96
N ASP A 52 7.76 0.34 13.14
CA ASP A 52 9.21 0.56 13.16
C ASP A 52 9.63 1.82 13.94
N PHE A 53 8.67 2.69 14.30
CA PHE A 53 8.99 3.93 15.02
C PHE A 53 9.31 3.65 16.50
N MET A 54 10.31 4.34 17.03
CA MET A 54 10.74 4.23 18.44
C MET A 54 10.39 5.50 19.24
N ASN A 55 9.38 6.25 18.79
CA ASN A 55 8.91 7.43 19.48
C ASN A 55 8.27 7.06 20.83
N ILE A 56 8.60 7.80 21.89
CA ILE A 56 8.09 7.56 23.25
C ILE A 56 7.14 8.65 23.74
N LYS A 57 7.14 9.83 23.11
CA LYS A 57 6.26 10.94 23.47
C LYS A 57 4.93 10.80 22.75
N GLU A 58 3.83 11.00 23.46
CA GLU A 58 2.45 10.84 22.95
C GLU A 58 2.21 11.53 21.60
N THR A 59 2.56 12.82 21.49
CA THR A 59 2.39 13.58 20.24
C THR A 59 3.19 12.98 19.09
N GLN A 60 4.40 12.49 19.37
CA GLN A 60 5.26 11.92 18.34
C GLN A 60 4.76 10.55 17.88
N VAL A 61 4.31 9.71 18.81
CA VAL A 61 3.65 8.42 18.50
C VAL A 61 2.41 8.65 17.63
N THR A 62 1.58 9.61 18.03
CA THR A 62 0.36 9.99 17.30
C THR A 62 0.69 10.46 15.88
N ASN A 63 1.68 11.34 15.73
CA ASN A 63 2.10 11.84 14.43
C ASN A 63 2.67 10.72 13.54
N ALA A 64 3.49 9.82 14.09
CA ALA A 64 4.06 8.70 13.34
C ALA A 64 2.97 7.73 12.84
N ALA A 65 2.02 7.37 13.71
CA ALA A 65 0.90 6.52 13.35
C ALA A 65 0.00 7.16 12.28
N ASN A 66 -0.38 8.43 12.47
CA ASN A 66 -1.19 9.19 11.52
C ASN A 66 -0.50 9.33 10.16
N PHE A 67 0.79 9.65 10.16
CA PHE A 67 1.58 9.76 8.94
C PHE A 67 1.64 8.42 8.19
N SER A 68 1.87 7.31 8.90
CA SER A 68 1.93 5.98 8.29
C SER A 68 0.62 5.60 7.60
N LEU A 69 -0.52 5.84 8.25
CA LEU A 69 -1.84 5.58 7.68
C LEU A 69 -2.17 6.54 6.51
N PHE A 70 -1.82 7.82 6.66
CA PHE A 70 -1.94 8.80 5.58
C PHE A 70 -1.17 8.36 4.32
N MET A 71 0.06 7.88 4.49
CA MET A 71 0.90 7.44 3.37
C MET A 71 0.32 6.24 2.63
N VAL A 72 -0.44 5.35 3.28
CA VAL A 72 -1.19 4.28 2.59
C VAL A 72 -2.22 4.87 1.64
N THR A 73 -3.06 5.78 2.14
CA THR A 73 -4.10 6.44 1.33
C THR A 73 -3.48 7.25 0.19
N PHE A 74 -2.47 8.06 0.49
CA PHE A 74 -1.74 8.85 -0.50
C PHE A 74 -1.17 7.97 -1.61
N SER A 75 -0.56 6.84 -1.26
CA SER A 75 0.01 5.91 -2.25
C SER A 75 -1.04 5.29 -3.15
N LYS A 76 -2.20 4.91 -2.60
CA LYS A 76 -3.32 4.35 -3.36
C LYS A 76 -3.92 5.35 -4.34
N LEU A 77 -3.95 6.63 -3.97
CA LEU A 77 -4.40 7.72 -4.86
C LEU A 77 -3.35 8.08 -5.92
N LEU A 78 -2.06 7.99 -5.59
CA LEU A 78 -0.97 8.33 -6.50
C LEU A 78 -0.71 7.27 -7.57
N LEU A 79 -0.84 5.98 -7.22
CA LEU A 79 -0.65 4.85 -8.15
C LEU A 79 -1.37 5.02 -9.51
N PRO A 80 -2.70 5.26 -9.56
CA PRO A 80 -3.41 5.43 -10.83
C PRO A 80 -3.02 6.70 -11.60
N GLN A 81 -2.38 7.68 -10.95
CA GLN A 81 -1.92 8.91 -11.62
C GLN A 81 -0.59 8.71 -12.36
N ILE A 82 0.10 7.60 -12.12
CA ILE A 82 1.35 7.25 -12.80
C ILE A 82 1.03 6.15 -13.80
N GLU A 83 1.02 6.48 -15.09
CA GLU A 83 0.62 5.59 -16.19
C GLU A 83 1.27 4.20 -16.10
N SER A 84 2.59 4.14 -15.84
CA SER A 84 3.34 2.88 -15.71
C SER A 84 3.06 2.07 -14.43
N LEU A 85 2.27 2.59 -13.49
CA LEU A 85 2.01 2.00 -12.18
C LEU A 85 0.51 1.84 -11.85
N GLY A 86 -0.41 2.16 -12.76
CA GLY A 86 -1.83 2.32 -12.43
C GLY A 86 -2.53 1.11 -11.82
N GLN A 87 -2.01 -0.10 -12.01
CA GLN A 87 -2.50 -1.35 -11.39
C GLN A 87 -1.46 -2.07 -10.53
N LYS A 88 -0.35 -1.39 -10.20
CA LYS A 88 0.78 -1.98 -9.49
C LYS A 88 0.67 -1.79 -7.97
N SER A 89 1.54 -2.46 -7.22
CA SER A 89 1.53 -2.43 -5.76
C SER A 89 2.24 -1.19 -5.18
N ILE A 90 1.99 -0.91 -3.90
CA ILE A 90 2.73 0.11 -3.14
C ILE A 90 4.26 -0.17 -3.15
N LEU A 91 4.66 -1.44 -3.23
CA LEU A 91 6.08 -1.79 -3.37
C LEU A 91 6.67 -1.31 -4.71
N ASP A 92 5.94 -1.47 -5.81
CA ASP A 92 6.37 -1.01 -7.14
C ASP A 92 6.47 0.52 -7.18
N LEU A 93 5.56 1.22 -6.50
CA LEU A 93 5.63 2.66 -6.29
C LEU A 93 6.93 3.04 -5.57
N LYS A 94 7.23 2.39 -4.45
CA LYS A 94 8.47 2.63 -3.68
C LYS A 94 9.72 2.32 -4.51
N ALA A 95 9.73 1.20 -5.24
CA ALA A 95 10.84 0.83 -6.11
C ALA A 95 11.09 1.90 -7.18
N THR A 96 10.04 2.42 -7.80
CA THR A 96 10.12 3.48 -8.81
C THR A 96 10.72 4.77 -8.25
N PHE A 97 10.24 5.25 -7.10
CA PHE A 97 10.79 6.45 -6.47
C PHE A 97 12.21 6.25 -5.94
N ARG A 98 12.54 5.06 -5.43
CA ARG A 98 13.91 4.71 -5.01
C ARG A 98 14.87 4.71 -6.19
N ALA A 99 14.51 4.05 -7.29
CA ALA A 99 15.31 4.04 -8.50
C ALA A 99 15.56 5.47 -9.01
N ARG A 100 14.51 6.29 -9.13
CA ARG A 100 14.64 7.71 -9.48
C ARG A 100 15.60 8.47 -8.57
N LYS A 101 15.50 8.28 -7.25
CA LYS A 101 16.38 8.92 -6.26
C LYS A 101 17.83 8.46 -6.41
N TYR A 102 18.08 7.17 -6.57
CA TYR A 102 19.43 6.62 -6.71
C TYR A 102 20.07 7.01 -8.03
N THR A 103 19.34 6.90 -9.14
CA THR A 103 19.81 7.34 -10.46
C THR A 103 20.17 8.82 -10.45
N ARG A 104 19.31 9.70 -9.89
CA ARG A 104 19.63 11.13 -9.75
C ARG A 104 20.92 11.36 -8.95
N ARG A 105 21.12 10.63 -7.85
CA ARG A 105 22.33 10.73 -7.03
C ARG A 105 23.58 10.28 -7.77
N ILE A 106 23.51 9.17 -8.51
CA ILE A 106 24.63 8.63 -9.29
C ILE A 106 25.00 9.62 -10.40
N ILE A 107 24.04 10.12 -11.17
CA ILE A 107 24.31 11.07 -12.26
C ILE A 107 24.93 12.36 -11.72
N ASN A 108 24.39 12.91 -10.63
CA ASN A 108 24.96 14.09 -9.98
C ASN A 108 26.39 13.85 -9.47
N SER A 109 26.69 12.65 -8.96
CA SER A 109 28.05 12.29 -8.51
C SER A 109 29.07 12.20 -9.66
N LEU A 110 28.60 12.00 -10.89
CA LEU A 110 29.39 12.02 -12.11
C LEU A 110 29.50 13.43 -12.73
N SER A 111 29.03 14.47 -12.03
CA SER A 111 28.98 15.85 -12.53
C SER A 111 28.16 16.03 -13.81
N LEU A 112 27.25 15.09 -14.10
CA LEU A 112 26.33 15.15 -15.22
C LEU A 112 25.00 15.82 -14.79
N ASN A 113 24.30 16.45 -15.74
CA ASN A 113 23.00 17.05 -15.45
C ASN A 113 21.92 15.97 -15.36
N ALA A 114 21.50 15.63 -14.14
CA ALA A 114 20.45 14.64 -13.92
C ALA A 114 19.08 15.05 -14.45
N GLU A 115 18.78 16.35 -14.57
CA GLU A 115 17.46 16.78 -15.07
C GLU A 115 17.30 16.49 -16.55
N GLU A 116 18.38 16.60 -17.32
CA GLU A 116 18.41 16.24 -18.75
C GLU A 116 18.22 14.73 -18.99
N PHE A 117 18.76 13.90 -18.09
CA PHE A 117 18.60 12.43 -18.14
C PHE A 117 17.25 11.94 -17.62
N LEU A 118 16.63 12.64 -16.68
CA LEU A 118 15.34 12.27 -16.09
C LEU A 118 14.14 12.59 -16.99
N ILE A 119 14.32 13.48 -17.98
CA ILE A 119 13.31 13.77 -19.02
C ILE A 119 13.11 12.57 -19.94
N ASN A 120 14.17 11.79 -20.19
CA ASN A 120 14.10 10.59 -21.01
C ASN A 120 13.84 9.34 -20.17
N ASN A 121 13.10 8.41 -20.76
CA ASN A 121 12.52 7.23 -20.12
C ASN A 121 13.49 6.08 -19.68
N PRO A 122 14.81 6.03 -19.95
CA PRO A 122 15.59 4.82 -19.62
C PRO A 122 15.84 4.61 -18.12
N VAL A 123 15.53 5.60 -17.25
CA VAL A 123 15.60 5.46 -15.78
C VAL A 123 14.62 4.40 -15.24
N PHE A 124 13.65 3.96 -16.06
CA PHE A 124 12.70 2.93 -15.66
C PHE A 124 13.28 1.51 -15.54
N GLN A 125 14.40 1.20 -16.22
CA GLN A 125 15.03 -0.13 -16.09
C GLN A 125 15.57 -0.38 -14.67
N ALA A 126 16.16 0.63 -14.02
CA ALA A 126 16.68 0.48 -12.66
C ALA A 126 15.57 0.21 -11.61
N ALA A 127 14.33 0.62 -11.91
CA ALA A 127 13.18 0.33 -11.05
C ALA A 127 12.76 -1.15 -11.11
N GLU A 128 13.10 -1.87 -12.18
CA GLU A 128 12.72 -3.29 -12.35
C GLU A 128 13.34 -4.18 -11.27
N LEU A 129 14.53 -3.85 -10.77
CA LEU A 129 15.21 -4.62 -9.71
C LEU A 129 14.42 -4.70 -8.39
N GLY A 130 13.50 -3.75 -8.15
CA GLY A 130 12.69 -3.71 -6.92
C GLY A 130 11.19 -3.88 -7.13
N LYS A 131 10.74 -4.01 -8.38
CA LYS A 131 9.34 -4.23 -8.73
C LYS A 131 9.00 -5.72 -8.68
N ILE A 132 7.77 -6.04 -8.33
CA ILE A 132 7.23 -7.41 -8.40
C ILE A 132 6.36 -7.57 -9.65
N HIS A 133 5.68 -6.51 -10.08
CA HIS A 133 4.81 -6.58 -11.25
C HIS A 133 5.56 -6.17 -12.51
N GLU A 134 5.58 -7.08 -13.49
CA GLU A 134 6.14 -6.85 -14.81
C GLU A 134 5.51 -5.63 -15.50
N ASN A 135 6.25 -4.97 -16.38
CA ASN A 135 5.68 -3.96 -17.26
C ASN A 135 4.93 -4.70 -18.36
N VAL A 136 3.60 -4.56 -18.41
CA VAL A 136 2.83 -5.06 -19.55
C VAL A 136 3.20 -4.18 -20.74
N LEU A 137 3.77 -4.81 -21.77
CA LEU A 137 4.14 -4.18 -23.05
C LEU A 137 2.90 -3.72 -23.83
#